data_AF-A0A2V9C554-F1
#
_entry.id   AF-A0A2V9C554-F1
#
_cell.length_a   1.000
_cell.length_b   1.000
_cell.length_c   1.000
_cell.angle_alpha   90.00
_cell.angle_beta   90.00
_cell.angle_gamma   90.00
#
_symmetry.space_group_name_H-M   'P 1'
#
loop_
_entity.id
_entity.type
_entity.pdbx_description
1 polymer ?
#
loop_
_entity_poly.entity_id
_entity_poly.type
_entity_poly.pdbx_seq_one_letter_code
_entity_poly.pdbx_strand_id
1 'polypeptide(L)'
;MQRNLSSFSVGLPLALVFCVSLWFLPSSLRAQENEQEVVANLAAGRVVLYVARDAIVIGAVEQHVEPDSRPPLVLPLGERRLGILLGAVEWVWPASGRPLVRLDRDLPALLSEATRPQPKPEMAQASDIEVIGVTFLESLRAVTSQLHHKLDLHPDEPVAELLVVGYEPGYGPEVWLLAYRLAQEVLRGEYWRTRVLRPSYTQLYPPEKGQPRTLVEVRYPPDDTGPTLADLLKQNDPRLARLRAADQQMARATERLDRGESHKAAPDDAIAFIRAALPAIASTEAKLIVGALYQERGLQWVLAPPEPVQKAGEGKPREPGAPTLRKKP
;
A
#
# COMPACT_ATOMS: atom_id res chain seq x y z
N MET A 1 99.29 -15.06 29.47
CA MET A 1 100.27 -14.39 28.59
C MET A 1 100.00 -14.88 27.17
N GLN A 2 99.75 -13.97 26.21
CA GLN A 2 99.55 -14.20 24.76
C GLN A 2 98.27 -14.96 24.33
N ARG A 3 97.59 -14.70 23.21
CA ARG A 3 97.45 -13.57 22.24
C ARG A 3 96.31 -14.00 21.28
N ASN A 4 95.52 -13.03 20.81
CA ASN A 4 94.86 -12.96 19.49
C ASN A 4 93.77 -14.00 19.13
N LEU A 5 92.50 -13.61 18.91
CA LEU A 5 91.90 -12.93 17.74
C LEU A 5 91.95 -13.72 16.41
N SER A 6 90.82 -14.29 16.02
CA SER A 6 90.22 -14.23 14.67
C SER A 6 88.83 -14.91 14.70
N SER A 7 87.73 -14.16 14.72
CA SER A 7 86.98 -13.66 13.55
C SER A 7 86.34 -14.77 12.72
N PHE A 8 85.02 -15.01 12.88
CA PHE A 8 84.11 -15.11 11.74
C PHE A 8 82.72 -14.60 12.13
N SER A 9 82.28 -13.61 11.37
CA SER A 9 81.00 -12.92 11.41
C SER A 9 79.98 -13.73 10.62
N VAL A 10 78.83 -14.08 11.21
CA VAL A 10 77.59 -14.39 10.49
C VAL A 10 76.44 -13.84 11.34
N GLY A 11 75.57 -13.09 10.68
CA GLY A 11 74.72 -12.06 11.28
C GLY A 11 73.48 -12.55 12.03
N LEU A 12 72.96 -11.61 12.83
CA LEU A 12 71.55 -11.49 13.22
C LEU A 12 70.66 -11.54 11.94
N PRO A 13 69.39 -12.01 12.00
CA PRO A 13 68.43 -11.43 12.95
C PRO A 13 67.50 -12.42 13.67
N LEU A 14 67.40 -12.16 14.97
CA LEU A 14 66.22 -12.32 15.80
C LEU A 14 65.04 -11.55 15.19
N ALA A 15 64.19 -12.17 14.35
CA ALA A 15 62.83 -11.68 14.03
C ALA A 15 62.17 -12.58 12.95
N LEU A 16 61.61 -13.74 13.30
CA LEU A 16 60.71 -14.45 12.35
C LEU A 16 59.84 -15.55 12.99
N VAL A 17 59.08 -15.24 14.05
CA VAL A 17 58.01 -16.17 14.52
C VAL A 17 56.69 -15.46 14.88
N PHE A 18 56.55 -14.14 14.65
CA PHE A 18 55.34 -13.40 15.09
C PHE A 18 54.54 -12.72 13.97
N CYS A 19 54.55 -13.26 12.73
CA CYS A 19 53.83 -12.63 11.60
C CYS A 19 52.93 -13.54 10.74
N VAL A 20 52.62 -14.78 11.14
CA VAL A 20 51.79 -15.69 10.29
C VAL A 20 50.37 -15.92 10.83
N SER A 21 49.96 -15.30 11.94
CA SER A 21 48.61 -15.49 12.52
C SER A 21 47.65 -14.29 12.40
N LEU A 22 48.01 -13.22 11.68
CA LEU A 22 47.14 -12.03 11.51
C LEU A 22 46.47 -11.92 10.12
N TRP A 23 46.61 -12.94 9.26
CA TRP A 23 46.05 -12.95 7.89
C TRP A 23 44.79 -13.81 7.73
N PHE A 24 44.20 -14.28 8.84
CA PHE A 24 42.90 -14.97 8.83
C PHE A 24 41.92 -14.31 9.81
N LEU A 25 41.88 -12.97 9.84
CA LEU A 25 40.72 -12.26 10.33
C LEU A 25 39.59 -12.47 9.30
N PRO A 26 38.44 -13.03 9.68
CA PRO A 26 37.34 -13.19 8.76
C PRO A 26 36.89 -11.79 8.31
N SER A 27 36.93 -11.54 7.00
CA SER A 27 36.44 -10.31 6.36
C SER A 27 34.93 -10.08 6.53
N SER A 28 34.25 -10.84 7.38
CA SER A 28 32.81 -10.82 7.58
C SER A 28 32.29 -9.61 8.36
N LEU A 29 33.16 -8.78 8.94
CA LEU A 29 32.74 -7.57 9.67
C LEU A 29 32.64 -6.30 8.81
N ARG A 30 33.09 -6.34 7.54
CA ARG A 30 32.99 -5.20 6.59
C ARG A 30 31.89 -5.36 5.54
N ALA A 31 31.29 -6.54 5.41
CA ALA A 31 30.16 -6.75 4.51
C ALA A 31 28.82 -6.27 5.10
N GLN A 32 28.76 -6.01 6.41
CA GLN A 32 27.53 -5.65 7.12
C GLN A 32 27.25 -4.13 7.11
N GLU A 33 28.19 -3.31 6.62
CA GLU A 33 28.08 -1.84 6.64
C GLU A 33 27.41 -1.26 5.38
N ASN A 34 27.13 -2.08 4.36
CA ASN A 34 26.55 -1.62 3.08
C ASN A 34 25.30 -2.38 2.60
N GLU A 35 24.71 -3.24 3.45
CA GLU A 35 23.35 -3.74 3.22
C GLU A 35 22.35 -2.71 3.76
N GLN A 36 22.12 -1.66 2.98
CA GLN A 36 21.14 -0.64 3.31
C GLN A 36 19.74 -1.26 3.20
N GLU A 37 19.03 -1.38 4.32
CA GLU A 37 17.68 -1.96 4.36
C GLU A 37 16.68 -1.09 3.59
N VAL A 38 15.93 -1.63 2.62
CA VAL A 38 14.86 -0.89 1.94
C VAL A 38 13.69 -0.66 2.92
N VAL A 39 13.23 0.59 3.04
CA VAL A 39 12.10 0.96 3.92
C VAL A 39 10.88 1.31 3.06
N ALA A 40 9.68 0.90 3.50
CA ALA A 40 8.42 1.24 2.86
C ALA A 40 7.72 2.40 3.59
N ASN A 41 7.06 3.28 2.84
CA ASN A 41 6.08 4.22 3.36
C ASN A 41 4.67 3.68 3.05
N LEU A 42 3.81 3.69 4.06
CA LEU A 42 2.47 3.11 3.98
C LEU A 42 1.40 4.12 3.52
N ALA A 43 0.53 3.69 2.60
CA ALA A 43 -0.79 4.27 2.40
C ALA A 43 -1.77 3.57 3.34
N ALA A 44 -2.09 4.20 4.47
CA ALA A 44 -2.89 3.62 5.53
C ALA A 44 -4.14 4.46 5.77
N GLY A 45 -5.25 3.78 6.06
CA GLY A 45 -6.52 4.45 6.14
C GLY A 45 -7.74 3.57 5.95
N ARG A 46 -8.87 4.25 5.81
CA ARG A 46 -10.17 3.64 5.53
C ARG A 46 -10.68 4.12 4.18
N VAL A 47 -11.21 3.21 3.39
CA VAL A 47 -11.86 3.47 2.10
C VAL A 47 -13.32 3.09 2.23
N VAL A 48 -14.22 4.04 1.99
CA VAL A 48 -15.67 3.84 1.99
C VAL A 48 -16.19 4.10 0.58
N LEU A 49 -16.88 3.13 0.00
CA LEU A 49 -17.49 3.24 -1.31
C LEU A 49 -19.02 3.21 -1.18
N TYR A 50 -19.66 4.16 -1.86
CA TYR A 50 -21.11 4.19 -2.04
C TYR A 50 -21.41 4.00 -3.52
N VAL A 51 -21.94 2.84 -3.90
CA VAL A 51 -22.43 2.59 -5.26
C VAL A 51 -23.83 3.18 -5.40
N ALA A 52 -23.94 4.31 -6.09
CA ALA A 52 -25.20 4.96 -6.45
C ALA A 52 -25.65 4.53 -7.86
N ARG A 53 -26.73 5.11 -8.38
CA ARG A 53 -27.32 4.71 -9.68
C ARG A 53 -26.33 4.75 -10.84
N ASP A 54 -25.67 5.90 -11.02
CA ASP A 54 -24.81 6.18 -12.18
C ASP A 54 -23.40 6.66 -11.75
N ALA A 55 -23.07 6.47 -10.47
CA ALA A 55 -21.78 6.84 -9.91
C ALA A 55 -21.35 5.89 -8.78
N ILE A 56 -20.05 5.66 -8.67
CA ILE A 56 -19.42 5.08 -7.47
C ILE A 56 -18.73 6.22 -6.73
N VAL A 57 -19.26 6.60 -5.56
CA VAL A 57 -18.68 7.64 -4.71
C VAL A 57 -17.60 7.01 -3.84
N ILE A 58 -16.42 7.60 -3.85
CA ILE A 58 -15.25 7.18 -3.07
C ILE A 58 -15.04 8.17 -1.94
N GLY A 59 -14.93 7.67 -0.73
CA GLY A 59 -14.40 8.37 0.42
C GLY A 59 -13.15 7.67 0.93
N ALA A 60 -12.07 8.40 1.16
CA ALA A 60 -10.90 7.85 1.83
C ALA A 60 -10.46 8.74 3.00
N VAL A 61 -10.01 8.10 4.07
CA VAL A 61 -9.57 8.73 5.31
C VAL A 61 -8.17 8.24 5.62
N GLU A 62 -7.23 9.16 5.80
CA GLU A 62 -5.89 8.85 6.29
C GLU A 62 -5.94 8.29 7.72
N GLN A 63 -5.18 7.23 7.96
CA GLN A 63 -4.88 6.76 9.30
C GLN A 63 -3.37 6.89 9.53
N HIS A 64 -3.01 7.59 10.60
CA HIS A 64 -1.61 7.75 10.98
C HIS A 64 -1.13 6.52 11.74
N VAL A 65 -0.57 5.55 11.01
CA VAL A 65 -0.03 4.30 11.59
C VAL A 65 1.44 4.48 11.97
N GLU A 66 2.16 5.24 11.15
CA GLU A 66 3.59 5.51 11.31
C GLU A 66 3.97 6.89 10.73
N PRO A 67 5.12 7.47 11.12
CA PRO A 67 5.65 8.67 10.48
C PRO A 67 5.70 8.52 8.95
N ASP A 68 5.31 9.57 8.23
CA ASP A 68 5.18 9.60 6.76
C ASP A 68 4.08 8.71 6.16
N SER A 69 3.17 8.16 6.99
CA SER A 69 1.92 7.55 6.51
C SER A 69 1.19 8.51 5.57
N ARG A 70 0.62 7.95 4.51
CA ARG A 70 -0.14 8.68 3.49
C ARG A 70 -1.60 8.23 3.50
N PRO A 71 -2.54 9.09 3.05
CA PRO A 71 -3.89 8.64 2.77
C PRO A 71 -3.88 7.55 1.68
N PRO A 72 -4.95 6.72 1.61
CA PRO A 72 -5.15 5.78 0.50
C PRO A 72 -4.99 6.44 -0.87
N LEU A 73 -4.26 5.79 -1.78
CA LEU A 73 -3.92 6.38 -3.07
C LEU A 73 -4.95 5.99 -4.13
N VAL A 74 -5.70 6.97 -4.61
CA VAL A 74 -6.70 6.77 -5.67
C VAL A 74 -6.07 7.08 -7.03
N LEU A 75 -6.02 6.08 -7.91
CA LEU A 75 -5.30 6.09 -9.18
C LEU A 75 -6.27 5.82 -10.35
N PRO A 76 -6.28 6.61 -11.43
CA PRO A 76 -7.06 6.29 -12.62
C PRO A 76 -6.46 5.08 -13.35
N LEU A 77 -7.28 4.10 -13.73
CA LEU A 77 -6.87 2.91 -14.51
C LEU A 77 -7.50 2.87 -15.91
N GLY A 78 -8.18 3.96 -16.28
CA GLY A 78 -8.97 4.12 -17.49
C GLY A 78 -10.15 5.06 -17.25
N GLU A 79 -11.01 5.24 -18.24
CA GLU A 79 -12.17 6.16 -18.14
C GLU A 79 -13.26 5.65 -17.18
N ARG A 80 -13.36 4.32 -17.01
CA ARG A 80 -14.44 3.66 -16.25
C ARG A 80 -13.95 2.86 -15.06
N ARG A 81 -12.67 2.99 -14.71
CA ARG A 81 -12.04 2.20 -13.64
C ARG A 81 -10.96 3.01 -12.94
N LEU A 82 -10.88 2.79 -11.63
CA LEU A 82 -9.85 3.33 -10.76
C LEU A 82 -9.30 2.23 -9.84
N GLY A 83 -8.08 2.44 -9.39
CA GLY A 83 -7.39 1.66 -8.38
C GLY A 83 -7.35 2.46 -7.10
N ILE A 84 -7.55 1.84 -5.94
CA ILE A 84 -7.26 2.43 -4.65
C ILE A 84 -6.22 1.57 -3.97
N LEU A 85 -5.01 2.11 -3.81
CA LEU A 85 -3.86 1.41 -3.28
C LEU A 85 -3.70 1.70 -1.78
N LEU A 86 -3.53 0.62 -1.02
CA LEU A 86 -3.31 0.57 0.43
C LEU A 86 -2.05 -0.26 0.72
N GLY A 87 -1.41 -0.01 1.85
CA GLY A 87 -0.20 -0.72 2.28
C GLY A 87 1.09 -0.07 1.81
N ALA A 88 2.15 -0.85 1.61
CA ALA A 88 3.43 -0.33 1.15
C ALA A 88 3.28 0.22 -0.28
N VAL A 89 3.47 1.53 -0.45
CA VAL A 89 3.25 2.21 -1.74
C VAL A 89 4.49 2.89 -2.31
N GLU A 90 5.45 3.19 -1.44
CA GLU A 90 6.73 3.78 -1.81
C GLU A 90 7.82 3.06 -1.04
N TRP A 91 8.86 2.62 -1.74
CA TRP A 91 10.03 2.00 -1.13
C TRP A 91 11.23 2.88 -1.37
N VAL A 92 12.07 3.08 -0.35
CA VAL A 92 13.16 4.06 -0.35
C VAL A 92 14.44 3.42 0.17
N TRP A 93 15.58 3.77 -0.43
CA TRP A 93 16.90 3.46 0.12
C TRP A 93 17.25 4.46 1.23
N PRO A 94 17.39 4.05 2.50
CA PRO A 94 17.50 5.00 3.62
C PRO A 94 18.71 5.93 3.55
N ALA A 95 19.85 5.44 3.06
CA ALA A 95 21.08 6.25 3.07
C ALA A 95 21.08 7.34 1.99
N SER A 96 20.34 7.14 0.90
CA SER A 96 20.24 8.13 -0.18
C SER A 96 18.93 8.90 -0.18
N GLY A 97 17.91 8.42 0.56
CA GLY A 97 16.55 8.94 0.50
C GLY A 97 15.89 8.79 -0.87
N ARG A 98 16.52 8.05 -1.82
CA ARG A 98 16.00 7.91 -3.17
C ARG A 98 14.94 6.82 -3.21
N PRO A 99 13.78 7.08 -3.82
CA PRO A 99 12.77 6.05 -3.99
C PRO A 99 13.29 4.96 -4.94
N LEU A 100 13.20 3.71 -4.49
CA LEU A 100 13.42 2.52 -5.30
C LEU A 100 12.22 2.30 -6.23
N VAL A 101 10.99 2.45 -5.71
CA VAL A 101 9.73 2.35 -6.46
C VAL A 101 8.70 3.31 -5.92
N ARG A 102 7.96 3.96 -6.82
CA ARG A 102 6.85 4.89 -6.55
C ARG A 102 5.59 4.37 -7.21
N LEU A 103 4.85 3.50 -6.52
CA LEU A 103 3.62 2.93 -7.10
C LEU A 103 2.57 4.00 -7.38
N ASP A 104 2.58 5.11 -6.64
CA ASP A 104 1.74 6.27 -6.93
C ASP A 104 1.97 6.86 -8.33
N ARG A 105 3.22 6.80 -8.83
CA ARG A 105 3.62 7.39 -10.11
C ARG A 105 3.67 6.37 -11.24
N ASP A 106 4.24 5.20 -10.97
CA ASP A 106 4.60 4.25 -12.00
C ASP A 106 3.43 3.30 -12.33
N LEU A 107 2.58 2.99 -11.34
CA LEU A 107 1.47 2.04 -11.46
C LEU A 107 0.32 2.51 -12.39
N PRO A 108 -0.13 3.78 -12.38
CA PRO A 108 -1.24 4.23 -13.22
C PRO A 108 -0.99 3.97 -14.72
N ALA A 109 0.21 4.26 -15.22
CA ALA A 109 0.57 4.05 -16.61
C ALA A 109 0.63 2.54 -16.94
N LEU A 110 1.28 1.74 -16.09
CA LEU A 110 1.39 0.29 -16.28
C LEU A 110 0.04 -0.41 -16.29
N LEU A 111 -0.84 -0.05 -15.37
CA LEU A 111 -2.17 -0.64 -15.29
C LEU A 111 -3.09 -0.13 -16.40
N SER A 112 -3.00 1.15 -16.77
CA SER A 112 -3.76 1.67 -17.92
C SER A 112 -3.36 0.99 -19.23
N GLU A 113 -2.08 0.66 -19.42
CA GLU A 113 -1.61 -0.12 -20.57
C GLU A 113 -2.19 -1.55 -20.53
N ALA A 114 -2.19 -2.18 -19.35
CA ALA A 114 -2.68 -3.54 -19.17
C ALA A 114 -4.19 -3.69 -19.35
N THR A 115 -4.96 -2.62 -19.12
CA THR A 115 -6.42 -2.60 -19.28
C THR A 115 -6.87 -2.17 -20.68
N ARG A 116 -5.95 -1.77 -21.57
CA ARG A 116 -6.32 -1.44 -22.95
C ARG A 116 -6.93 -2.65 -23.67
N PRO A 117 -8.02 -2.46 -24.44
CA PRO A 117 -8.59 -3.52 -25.26
C PRO A 117 -7.53 -4.07 -26.22
N GLN A 118 -7.08 -5.30 -25.97
CA GLN A 118 -6.20 -6.04 -26.86
C GLN A 118 -7.03 -7.11 -27.61
N PRO A 119 -6.79 -7.33 -28.91
CA PRO A 119 -7.39 -8.47 -29.61
C PRO A 119 -6.80 -9.77 -29.04
N LYS A 120 -7.49 -10.36 -28.06
CA LYS A 120 -7.08 -11.63 -27.43
C LYS A 120 -7.57 -12.82 -28.26
N PRO A 121 -6.72 -13.81 -28.61
CA PRO A 121 -7.19 -15.08 -29.16
C PRO A 121 -8.08 -15.83 -28.16
N GLU A 122 -9.12 -16.51 -28.65
CA GLU A 122 -10.21 -17.12 -27.86
C GLU A 122 -9.76 -18.10 -26.76
N MET A 123 -8.56 -18.65 -26.85
CA MET A 123 -8.05 -19.68 -25.92
C MET A 123 -7.22 -19.16 -24.72
N ALA A 124 -7.00 -17.84 -24.61
CA ALA A 124 -6.21 -17.27 -23.51
C ALA A 124 -6.83 -15.96 -22.99
N GLN A 125 -8.02 -16.04 -22.38
CA GLN A 125 -8.66 -14.87 -21.78
C GLN A 125 -8.60 -14.97 -20.26
N ALA A 126 -7.45 -14.61 -19.68
CA ALA A 126 -7.44 -14.12 -18.31
C ALA A 126 -8.38 -12.91 -18.23
N SER A 127 -9.19 -12.82 -17.17
CA SER A 127 -10.04 -11.66 -16.96
C SER A 127 -9.17 -10.40 -16.85
N ASP A 128 -9.73 -9.25 -17.18
CA ASP A 128 -9.06 -7.97 -17.00
C ASP A 128 -8.62 -7.72 -15.54
N ILE A 129 -9.40 -8.17 -14.56
CA ILE A 129 -9.03 -8.15 -13.13
C ILE A 129 -7.80 -9.03 -12.85
N GLU A 130 -7.72 -10.23 -13.43
CA GLU A 130 -6.53 -11.08 -13.31
C GLU A 130 -5.30 -10.44 -13.95
N VAL A 131 -5.47 -9.78 -15.10
CA VAL A 131 -4.39 -9.05 -15.78
C VAL A 131 -3.90 -7.90 -14.91
N ILE A 132 -4.80 -7.08 -14.34
CA ILE A 132 -4.44 -6.03 -13.37
C ILE A 132 -3.68 -6.63 -12.19
N GLY A 133 -4.19 -7.73 -11.64
CA GLY A 133 -3.62 -8.37 -10.46
C GLY A 133 -2.21 -8.90 -10.70
N VAL A 134 -1.97 -9.52 -11.86
CA VAL A 134 -0.64 -10.01 -12.26
C VAL A 134 0.31 -8.85 -12.59
N THR A 135 -0.14 -7.82 -13.29
CA THR A 135 0.70 -6.64 -13.61
C THR A 135 1.20 -5.97 -12.32
N PHE A 136 0.32 -5.80 -11.34
CA PHE A 136 0.74 -5.25 -10.05
C PHE A 136 1.65 -6.22 -9.27
N LEU A 137 1.38 -7.53 -9.32
CA LEU A 137 2.26 -8.55 -8.73
C LEU A 137 3.71 -8.45 -9.23
N GLU A 138 3.91 -8.30 -10.54
CA GLU A 138 5.27 -8.21 -11.11
C GLU A 138 5.99 -6.93 -10.65
N SER A 139 5.26 -5.82 -10.48
CA SER A 139 5.82 -4.60 -9.90
C SER A 139 6.28 -4.81 -8.45
N LEU A 140 5.49 -5.52 -7.63
CA LEU A 140 5.86 -5.88 -6.26
C LEU A 140 7.02 -6.88 -6.21
N ARG A 141 7.12 -7.81 -7.16
CA ARG A 141 8.27 -8.75 -7.24
C ARG A 141 9.59 -8.04 -7.44
N ALA A 142 9.63 -7.03 -8.31
CA ALA A 142 10.84 -6.25 -8.57
C ALA A 142 11.39 -5.60 -7.28
N VAL A 143 10.50 -5.19 -6.37
CA VAL A 143 10.88 -4.59 -5.08
C VAL A 143 11.21 -5.65 -4.04
N THR A 144 10.32 -6.61 -3.83
CA THR A 144 10.43 -7.60 -2.74
C THR A 144 11.60 -8.55 -2.91
N SER A 145 12.06 -8.78 -4.15
CA SER A 145 13.26 -9.57 -4.43
C SER A 145 14.54 -8.96 -3.87
N GLN A 146 14.54 -7.66 -3.56
CA GLN A 146 15.67 -6.94 -2.97
C GLN A 146 15.63 -6.95 -1.43
N LEU A 147 14.57 -7.51 -0.83
CA LEU A 147 14.41 -7.61 0.62
C LEU A 147 15.08 -8.88 1.14
N HIS A 148 16.28 -8.71 1.70
CA HIS A 148 17.13 -9.81 2.14
C HIS A 148 17.20 -10.03 3.66
N HIS A 149 16.37 -9.30 4.41
CA HIS A 149 16.29 -9.40 5.87
C HIS A 149 14.94 -9.97 6.30
N LYS A 150 14.87 -10.47 7.54
CA LYS A 150 13.60 -10.87 8.13
C LYS A 150 12.68 -9.66 8.27
N LEU A 151 11.46 -9.79 7.76
CA LEU A 151 10.37 -8.83 7.92
C LEU A 151 9.49 -9.32 9.07
N ASP A 152 9.04 -8.39 9.91
CA ASP A 152 8.10 -8.69 10.99
C ASP A 152 6.68 -8.37 10.54
N LEU A 153 6.12 -9.26 9.71
CA LEU A 153 4.75 -9.16 9.20
C LEU A 153 3.96 -10.37 9.67
N HIS A 154 2.69 -10.17 10.03
CA HIS A 154 1.83 -11.31 10.33
C HIS A 154 1.63 -12.14 9.03
N PRO A 155 1.62 -13.49 9.07
CA PRO A 155 1.53 -14.31 7.86
C PRO A 155 0.32 -14.03 6.96
N ASP A 156 -0.78 -13.58 7.56
CA ASP A 156 -2.01 -13.21 6.86
C ASP A 156 -2.12 -11.72 6.50
N GLU A 157 -1.17 -10.90 6.95
CA GLU A 157 -1.16 -9.47 6.70
C GLU A 157 -0.70 -9.18 5.27
N PRO A 158 -1.51 -8.48 4.46
CA PRO A 158 -1.09 -8.08 3.13
C PRO A 158 -0.05 -6.95 3.23
N VAL A 159 1.01 -7.05 2.42
CA VAL A 159 1.99 -5.97 2.27
C VAL A 159 1.41 -4.81 1.45
N ALA A 160 0.47 -5.12 0.55
CA ALA A 160 -0.24 -4.15 -0.26
C ALA A 160 -1.63 -4.69 -0.62
N GLU A 161 -2.60 -3.80 -0.74
CA GLU A 161 -3.93 -4.11 -1.25
C GLU A 161 -4.31 -3.12 -2.35
N LEU A 162 -4.97 -3.63 -3.39
CA LEU A 162 -5.49 -2.83 -4.49
C LEU A 162 -7.00 -3.06 -4.59
N LEU A 163 -7.80 -2.02 -4.32
CA LEU A 163 -9.20 -2.03 -4.72
C LEU A 163 -9.29 -1.65 -6.19
N VAL A 164 -9.89 -2.51 -7.01
CA VAL A 164 -10.25 -2.20 -8.39
C VAL A 164 -11.73 -1.86 -8.41
N VAL A 165 -12.03 -0.59 -8.72
CA VAL A 165 -13.39 -0.03 -8.66
C VAL A 165 -13.76 0.47 -10.05
N GLY A 166 -14.89 0.01 -10.61
CA GLY A 166 -15.26 0.45 -11.94
C GLY A 166 -16.56 -0.12 -12.46
N TYR A 167 -16.75 0.02 -13.77
CA TYR A 167 -17.89 -0.50 -14.50
C TYR A 167 -17.44 -1.51 -15.55
N GLU A 168 -17.95 -2.74 -15.45
CA GLU A 168 -17.73 -3.78 -16.43
C GLU A 168 -18.85 -3.73 -17.51
N PRO A 169 -18.52 -3.63 -18.82
CA PRO A 169 -19.51 -3.57 -19.89
C PRO A 169 -20.51 -4.73 -19.85
N GLY A 170 -21.80 -4.41 -19.82
CA GLY A 170 -22.89 -5.40 -19.80
C GLY A 170 -23.13 -6.07 -18.44
N TYR A 171 -22.27 -5.85 -17.44
CA TYR A 171 -22.44 -6.35 -16.07
C TYR A 171 -22.85 -5.24 -15.10
N GLY A 172 -22.17 -4.09 -15.14
CA GLY A 172 -22.44 -2.94 -14.28
C GLY A 172 -21.31 -2.65 -13.29
N PRO A 173 -21.57 -1.92 -12.19
CA PRO A 173 -20.55 -1.53 -11.24
C PRO A 173 -20.00 -2.73 -10.47
N GLU A 174 -18.69 -2.75 -10.30
CA GLU A 174 -17.95 -3.78 -9.56
C GLU A 174 -16.87 -3.17 -8.66
N VAL A 175 -16.60 -3.86 -7.57
CA VAL A 175 -15.51 -3.57 -6.66
C VAL A 175 -14.82 -4.88 -6.31
N TRP A 176 -13.52 -4.96 -6.59
CA TRP A 176 -12.67 -6.09 -6.27
C TRP A 176 -11.56 -5.66 -5.32
N LEU A 177 -11.29 -6.46 -4.28
CA LEU A 177 -10.11 -6.34 -3.43
C LEU A 177 -9.07 -7.38 -3.85
N LEU A 178 -7.88 -6.90 -4.18
CA LEU A 178 -6.71 -7.72 -4.49
C LEU A 178 -5.70 -7.56 -3.36
N ALA A 179 -5.44 -8.62 -2.60
CA ALA A 179 -4.53 -8.56 -1.45
C ALA A 179 -3.25 -9.35 -1.73
N TYR A 180 -2.09 -8.71 -1.49
CA TYR A 180 -0.77 -9.26 -1.79
C TYR A 180 -0.03 -9.57 -0.50
N ARG A 181 0.35 -10.83 -0.31
CA ARG A 181 1.08 -11.30 0.89
C ARG A 181 2.51 -11.67 0.55
N LEU A 182 3.39 -11.66 1.55
CA LEU A 182 4.77 -12.09 1.43
C LEU A 182 4.97 -13.49 2.03
N ALA A 183 5.92 -14.21 1.46
CA ALA A 183 6.53 -15.37 2.09
C ALA A 183 8.04 -15.14 2.21
N GLN A 184 8.61 -15.53 3.35
CA GLN A 184 10.03 -15.42 3.60
C GLN A 184 10.63 -16.80 3.92
N GLU A 185 11.78 -17.07 3.31
CA GLU A 185 12.50 -18.33 3.48
C GLU A 185 13.96 -18.02 3.81
N VAL A 186 14.50 -18.68 4.84
CA VAL A 186 15.92 -18.53 5.21
C VAL A 186 16.77 -19.19 4.11
N LEU A 187 17.69 -18.44 3.53
CA LEU A 187 18.68 -19.00 2.60
C LEU A 187 19.94 -19.44 3.35
N ARG A 188 20.57 -18.53 4.10
CA ARG A 188 21.77 -18.82 4.90
C ARG A 188 22.02 -17.73 5.95
N GLY A 189 22.24 -18.12 7.21
CA GLY A 189 22.49 -17.17 8.29
C GLY A 189 21.33 -16.18 8.42
N GLU A 190 21.64 -14.88 8.44
CA GLU A 190 20.67 -13.78 8.51
C GLU A 190 20.10 -13.37 7.14
N TYR A 191 20.40 -14.11 6.07
CA TYR A 191 19.94 -13.80 4.72
C TYR A 191 18.64 -14.51 4.39
N TRP A 192 17.62 -13.73 4.05
CA TRP A 192 16.28 -14.19 3.72
C TRP A 192 15.97 -13.99 2.23
N ARG A 193 15.20 -14.91 1.67
CA ARG A 193 14.52 -14.73 0.39
C ARG A 193 13.11 -14.30 0.66
N THR A 194 12.76 -13.09 0.23
CA THR A 194 11.39 -12.59 0.28
C THR A 194 10.75 -12.76 -1.09
N ARG A 195 9.54 -13.34 -1.13
CA ARG A 195 8.74 -13.49 -2.35
C ARG A 195 7.32 -13.02 -2.12
N VAL A 196 6.78 -12.25 -3.05
CA VAL A 196 5.34 -11.94 -3.06
C VAL A 196 4.54 -13.11 -3.64
N LEU A 197 3.48 -13.48 -2.94
CA LEU A 197 2.54 -14.52 -3.33
C LEU A 197 1.55 -14.00 -4.38
N ARG A 198 0.89 -14.90 -5.11
CA ARG A 198 -0.22 -14.48 -5.99
C ARG A 198 -1.30 -13.78 -5.15
N PRO A 199 -1.94 -12.73 -5.69
CA PRO A 199 -2.98 -12.04 -4.95
C PRO A 199 -4.20 -12.94 -4.74
N SER A 200 -4.89 -12.75 -3.62
CA SER A 200 -6.26 -13.21 -3.46
C SER A 200 -7.21 -12.21 -4.10
N TYR A 201 -8.29 -12.69 -4.72
CA TYR A 201 -9.30 -11.86 -5.37
C TYR A 201 -10.61 -11.99 -4.59
N THR A 202 -11.17 -10.88 -4.13
CA THR A 202 -12.45 -10.86 -3.42
C THR A 202 -13.37 -9.82 -4.04
N GLN A 203 -14.51 -10.25 -4.56
CA GLN A 203 -15.53 -9.33 -5.06
C GLN A 203 -16.31 -8.76 -3.87
N LEU A 204 -16.20 -7.45 -3.66
CA LEU A 204 -16.91 -6.73 -2.60
C LEU A 204 -18.24 -6.14 -3.09
N TYR A 205 -18.35 -5.88 -4.40
CA TYR A 205 -19.58 -5.42 -5.04
C TYR A 205 -19.68 -5.96 -6.48
N PRO A 206 -20.89 -6.33 -6.96
CA PRO A 206 -22.12 -6.43 -6.20
C PRO A 206 -22.04 -7.52 -5.12
N PRO A 207 -22.82 -7.39 -4.04
CA PRO A 207 -22.87 -8.42 -3.01
C PRO A 207 -23.56 -9.68 -3.58
N GLU A 208 -23.47 -10.79 -2.86
CA GLU A 208 -24.10 -12.04 -3.27
C GLU A 208 -25.61 -11.87 -3.47
N LYS A 209 -26.21 -12.73 -4.30
CA LYS A 209 -27.63 -12.66 -4.63
C LYS A 209 -28.50 -12.67 -3.37
N GLY A 210 -29.32 -11.64 -3.21
CA GLY A 210 -30.23 -11.49 -2.07
C GLY A 210 -29.66 -10.71 -0.90
N GLN A 211 -28.36 -10.40 -0.89
CA GLN A 211 -27.76 -9.52 0.10
C GLN A 211 -28.05 -8.03 -0.21
N PRO A 212 -28.17 -7.17 0.81
CA PRO A 212 -28.45 -5.75 0.63
C PRO A 212 -27.28 -5.03 -0.04
N ARG A 213 -27.58 -4.12 -0.97
CA ARG A 213 -26.59 -3.22 -1.59
C ARG A 213 -26.40 -2.02 -0.67
N THR A 214 -25.32 -2.04 0.10
CA THR A 214 -24.97 -1.01 1.09
C THR A 214 -23.56 -0.47 0.85
N LEU A 215 -22.98 0.23 1.82
CA LEU A 215 -21.59 0.71 1.79
C LEU A 215 -20.60 -0.46 1.72
N VAL A 216 -19.54 -0.28 0.95
CA VAL A 216 -18.34 -1.13 1.03
C VAL A 216 -17.29 -0.37 1.81
N GLU A 217 -16.73 -0.98 2.85
CA GLU A 217 -15.66 -0.37 3.66
C GLU A 217 -14.45 -1.32 3.70
N VAL A 218 -13.27 -0.80 3.35
CA VAL A 218 -11.98 -1.50 3.43
C VAL A 218 -11.04 -0.67 4.30
N ARG A 219 -10.19 -1.34 5.08
CA ARG A 219 -9.27 -0.71 6.03
C ARG A 219 -7.90 -1.30 5.89
N TYR A 220 -6.89 -0.45 6.05
CA TYR A 220 -5.51 -0.87 6.13
C TYR A 220 -4.77 -0.05 7.19
N PRO A 221 -4.07 -0.69 8.15
CA PRO A 221 -3.97 -2.13 8.36
C PRO A 221 -5.32 -2.75 8.81
N PRO A 222 -5.52 -4.07 8.63
CA PRO A 222 -6.79 -4.73 8.92
C PRO A 222 -7.17 -4.73 10.40
N ASP A 223 -6.20 -4.57 11.30
CA ASP A 223 -6.38 -4.67 12.74
C ASP A 223 -7.00 -3.40 13.39
N ASP A 224 -7.41 -2.41 12.60
CA ASP A 224 -8.11 -1.24 13.11
C ASP A 224 -9.52 -1.59 13.63
N THR A 225 -9.70 -1.52 14.96
CA THR A 225 -10.88 -2.01 15.70
C THR A 225 -12.04 -1.00 15.82
N GLY A 226 -11.94 0.20 15.23
CA GLY A 226 -13.03 1.19 15.32
C GLY A 226 -14.33 0.75 14.63
N PRO A 227 -15.49 1.37 14.96
CA PRO A 227 -16.75 1.06 14.28
C PRO A 227 -16.70 1.44 12.79
N THR A 228 -17.36 0.66 11.92
CA THR A 228 -17.54 1.02 10.51
C THR A 228 -18.56 2.15 10.37
N LEU A 229 -18.56 2.84 9.22
CA LEU A 229 -19.59 3.83 8.97
C LEU A 229 -20.99 3.19 8.95
N ALA A 230 -21.09 1.96 8.46
CA ALA A 230 -22.33 1.19 8.51
C ALA A 230 -22.78 0.88 9.96
N ASP A 231 -21.84 0.58 10.86
CA ASP A 231 -22.16 0.36 12.28
C ASP A 231 -22.64 1.65 12.94
N LEU A 232 -21.97 2.78 12.68
CA LEU A 232 -22.38 4.08 13.20
C LEU A 232 -23.79 4.48 12.74
N LEU A 233 -24.14 4.18 11.49
CA LEU A 233 -25.50 4.40 10.97
C LEU A 233 -26.53 3.54 11.71
N LYS A 234 -26.27 2.23 11.85
CA LYS A 234 -27.15 1.28 12.55
C LYS A 234 -27.34 1.65 14.01
N GLN A 235 -26.30 2.14 14.67
CA GLN A 235 -26.32 2.57 16.06
C GLN A 235 -26.91 3.97 16.26
N ASN A 236 -27.31 4.66 15.17
CA ASN A 236 -27.81 6.02 15.21
C ASN A 236 -26.83 6.99 15.90
N ASP A 237 -25.56 6.94 15.52
CA ASP A 237 -24.51 7.82 16.07
C ASP A 237 -25.00 9.29 16.05
N PRO A 238 -24.92 10.02 17.18
CA PRO A 238 -25.46 11.38 17.27
C PRO A 238 -24.90 12.35 16.24
N ARG A 239 -23.65 12.17 15.80
CA ARG A 239 -23.01 13.02 14.78
C ARG A 239 -23.69 12.82 13.43
N LEU A 240 -23.93 11.56 13.05
CA LEU A 240 -24.64 11.22 11.81
C LEU A 240 -26.14 11.55 11.90
N ALA A 241 -26.76 11.35 13.05
CA ALA A 241 -28.18 11.66 13.28
C ALA A 241 -28.48 13.16 13.10
N ARG A 242 -27.63 14.04 13.64
CA ARG A 242 -27.76 15.49 13.46
C ARG A 242 -27.63 15.89 12.00
N LEU A 243 -26.69 15.29 11.29
CA LEU A 243 -26.49 15.55 9.86
C LEU A 243 -27.72 15.13 9.03
N ARG A 244 -28.30 13.95 9.31
CA ARG A 244 -29.54 13.49 8.67
C ARG A 244 -30.74 14.40 8.95
N ALA A 245 -30.83 14.96 10.14
CA ALA A 245 -31.92 15.87 10.51
C ALA A 245 -31.78 17.26 9.86
N ALA A 246 -30.55 17.70 9.59
CA ALA A 246 -30.26 19.02 9.04
C ALA A 246 -30.28 19.08 7.51
N ASP A 247 -30.08 17.95 6.82
CA ASP A 247 -29.89 17.91 5.36
C ASP A 247 -30.77 16.82 4.69
N GLN A 248 -31.65 17.25 3.78
CA GLN A 248 -32.56 16.37 3.05
C GLN A 248 -31.83 15.39 2.12
N GLN A 249 -30.71 15.80 1.51
CA GLN A 249 -29.91 14.91 0.65
C GLN A 249 -29.32 13.77 1.48
N MET A 250 -28.82 14.09 2.68
CA MET A 250 -28.28 13.09 3.61
C MET A 250 -29.36 12.13 4.12
N ALA A 251 -30.56 12.64 4.41
CA ALA A 251 -31.70 11.80 4.79
C ALA A 251 -32.05 10.79 3.68
N ARG A 252 -32.15 11.24 2.42
CA ARG A 252 -32.46 10.38 1.27
C ARG A 252 -31.37 9.34 1.01
N ALA A 253 -30.10 9.71 1.10
CA ALA A 253 -28.99 8.78 0.95
C ALA A 253 -29.02 7.69 2.04
N THR A 254 -29.24 8.10 3.31
CA THR A 254 -29.29 7.13 4.41
C THR A 254 -30.50 6.21 4.30
N GLU A 255 -31.68 6.72 3.92
CA GLU A 255 -32.87 5.90 3.69
C GLU A 255 -32.62 4.79 2.66
N ARG A 256 -31.82 5.08 1.62
CA ARG A 256 -31.41 4.08 0.62
C ARG A 256 -30.45 3.05 1.18
N LEU A 257 -29.50 3.45 2.04
CA LEU A 257 -28.61 2.52 2.74
C LEU A 257 -29.40 1.60 3.69
N ASP A 258 -30.33 2.16 4.47
CA ASP A 258 -31.15 1.42 5.43
C ASP A 258 -32.03 0.35 4.72
N ARG A 259 -32.47 0.64 3.50
CA ARG A 259 -33.22 -0.32 2.66
C ARG A 259 -32.34 -1.31 1.89
N GLY A 260 -31.02 -1.20 1.95
CA GLY A 260 -30.12 -2.01 1.12
C GLY A 260 -30.23 -1.69 -0.38
N GLU A 261 -30.58 -0.45 -0.70
CA GLU A 261 -30.83 0.04 -2.06
C GLU A 261 -29.88 1.19 -2.44
N SER A 262 -28.62 1.16 -2.01
CA SER A 262 -27.63 2.21 -2.31
C SER A 262 -27.61 2.58 -3.79
N HIS A 263 -27.60 1.57 -4.66
CA HIS A 263 -27.65 1.68 -6.12
C HIS A 263 -28.86 2.43 -6.70
N LYS A 264 -29.90 2.74 -5.92
CA LYS A 264 -31.05 3.54 -6.37
C LYS A 264 -30.92 5.02 -6.02
N ALA A 265 -29.97 5.37 -5.15
CA ALA A 265 -29.73 6.74 -4.72
C ALA A 265 -29.22 7.63 -5.87
N ALA A 266 -29.55 8.92 -5.78
CA ALA A 266 -28.98 9.92 -6.66
C ALA A 266 -27.48 10.11 -6.31
N PRO A 267 -26.58 10.28 -7.32
CA PRO A 267 -25.16 10.52 -7.06
C PRO A 267 -24.91 11.71 -6.13
N ASP A 268 -25.63 12.82 -6.30
CA ASP A 268 -25.43 14.03 -5.48
C ASP A 268 -25.78 13.80 -4.00
N ASP A 269 -26.81 12.99 -3.74
CA ASP A 269 -27.18 12.60 -2.37
C ASP A 269 -26.08 11.72 -1.74
N ALA A 270 -25.53 10.78 -2.51
CA ALA A 270 -24.42 9.93 -2.05
C ALA A 270 -23.12 10.72 -1.81
N ILE A 271 -22.82 11.71 -2.67
CA ILE A 271 -21.67 12.61 -2.51
C ILE A 271 -21.82 13.46 -1.25
N ALA A 272 -22.98 14.09 -1.07
CA ALA A 272 -23.28 14.88 0.13
C ALA A 272 -23.14 14.03 1.40
N PHE A 273 -23.69 12.81 1.37
CA PHE A 273 -23.57 11.85 2.46
C PHE A 273 -22.12 11.50 2.79
N ILE A 274 -21.33 11.01 1.83
CA ILE A 274 -19.94 10.60 2.07
C ILE A 274 -19.12 11.79 2.59
N ARG A 275 -19.22 12.97 1.95
CA ARG A 275 -18.46 14.15 2.37
C ARG A 275 -18.73 14.54 3.82
N ALA A 276 -19.98 14.48 4.25
CA ALA A 276 -20.38 14.84 5.60
C ALA A 276 -20.15 13.73 6.64
N ALA A 277 -20.18 12.46 6.23
CA ALA A 277 -20.06 11.32 7.12
C ALA A 277 -18.61 10.91 7.42
N LEU A 278 -17.66 11.12 6.49
CA LEU A 278 -16.25 10.75 6.70
C LEU A 278 -15.62 11.32 7.97
N PRO A 279 -15.86 12.60 8.37
CA PRO A 279 -15.36 13.13 9.63
C PRO A 279 -15.79 12.35 10.88
N ALA A 280 -16.88 11.57 10.81
CA ALA A 280 -17.33 10.76 11.95
C ALA A 280 -16.42 9.54 12.20
N ILE A 281 -15.66 9.09 11.19
CA ILE A 281 -14.73 7.96 11.27
C ILE A 281 -13.26 8.39 11.14
N ALA A 282 -13.00 9.70 11.08
CA ALA A 282 -11.67 10.29 10.92
C ALA A 282 -11.14 10.87 12.24
N SER A 283 -9.82 10.88 12.40
CA SER A 283 -9.18 11.73 13.42
C SER A 283 -9.23 13.20 12.97
N THR A 284 -9.07 14.13 13.92
CA THR A 284 -9.22 15.57 13.65
C THR A 284 -8.22 16.11 12.62
N GLU A 285 -7.05 15.48 12.50
CA GLU A 285 -5.96 15.89 11.59
C GLU A 285 -5.87 15.00 10.34
N ALA A 286 -6.75 14.00 10.19
CA ALA A 286 -6.71 13.10 9.06
C ALA A 286 -7.01 13.81 7.75
N LYS A 287 -6.20 13.54 6.71
CA LYS A 287 -6.53 13.96 5.35
C LYS A 287 -7.69 13.14 4.82
N LEU A 288 -8.62 13.82 4.16
CA LEU A 288 -9.81 13.23 3.56
C LEU A 288 -9.73 13.37 2.05
N ILE A 289 -10.25 12.36 1.34
CA ILE A 289 -10.38 12.35 -0.11
C ILE A 289 -11.83 12.00 -0.43
N VAL A 290 -12.44 12.75 -1.36
CA VAL A 290 -13.79 12.47 -1.86
C VAL A 290 -13.81 12.61 -3.37
N GLY A 291 -14.26 11.57 -4.06
CA GLY A 291 -14.45 11.58 -5.51
C GLY A 291 -15.68 10.80 -5.92
N ALA A 292 -16.09 10.93 -7.17
CA ALA A 292 -17.16 10.15 -7.77
C ALA A 292 -16.73 9.68 -9.15
N LEU A 293 -16.74 8.37 -9.36
CA LEU A 293 -16.56 7.75 -10.67
C LEU A 293 -17.92 7.62 -11.34
N TYR A 294 -18.21 8.52 -12.28
CA TYR A 294 -19.43 8.44 -13.08
C TYR A 294 -19.21 7.51 -14.27
N GLN A 295 -20.23 6.70 -14.60
CA GLN A 295 -20.14 5.70 -15.68
C GLN A 295 -19.76 6.31 -17.06
N GLU A 296 -20.24 7.51 -17.36
CA GLU A 296 -20.01 8.19 -18.66
C GLU A 296 -19.01 9.34 -18.59
N ARG A 297 -18.77 9.92 -17.42
CA ARG A 297 -17.94 11.13 -17.26
C ARG A 297 -16.60 10.87 -16.60
N GLY A 298 -16.33 9.63 -16.19
CA GLY A 298 -15.13 9.25 -15.46
C GLY A 298 -15.08 9.85 -14.05
N LEU A 299 -13.87 9.90 -13.49
CA LEU A 299 -13.62 10.36 -12.13
C LEU A 299 -13.73 11.88 -12.00
N GLN A 300 -14.53 12.33 -11.04
CA GLN A 300 -14.67 13.73 -10.67
C GLN A 300 -14.32 13.91 -9.19
N TRP A 301 -13.46 14.88 -8.89
CA TRP A 301 -13.05 15.19 -7.53
C TRP A 301 -14.03 16.14 -6.85
N VAL A 302 -14.40 15.80 -5.62
CA VAL A 302 -15.15 16.68 -4.70
C VAL A 302 -14.17 17.26 -3.67
N LEU A 303 -13.31 16.41 -3.13
CA LEU A 303 -12.14 16.76 -2.34
C LEU A 303 -10.96 15.95 -2.89
N ALA A 304 -10.13 16.62 -3.69
CA ALA A 304 -8.99 15.98 -4.34
C ALA A 304 -7.96 15.51 -3.30
N PRO A 305 -7.20 14.44 -3.60
CA PRO A 305 -6.07 14.05 -2.77
C PRO A 305 -5.10 15.23 -2.60
N PRO A 306 -4.41 15.32 -1.45
CA PRO A 306 -3.32 16.27 -1.31
C PRO A 306 -2.31 16.00 -2.42
N GLU A 307 -1.80 17.05 -3.06
CA GLU A 307 -0.74 16.86 -4.06
C GLU A 307 0.37 16.01 -3.45
N PRO A 308 0.85 14.97 -4.17
CA PRO A 308 1.95 14.17 -3.67
C PRO A 308 3.07 15.13 -3.37
N VAL A 309 3.44 15.15 -2.10
CA VAL A 309 4.36 16.11 -1.53
C VAL A 309 5.67 16.06 -2.32
N GLN A 310 5.81 16.94 -3.33
CA GLN A 310 7.11 17.24 -3.93
C GLN A 310 7.85 18.07 -2.88
N LYS A 311 8.34 17.49 -1.80
CA LYS A 311 9.12 18.26 -0.82
C LYS A 311 10.57 17.87 -0.86
N ALA A 312 11.34 18.76 -1.48
CA ALA A 312 12.41 19.53 -0.84
C ALA A 312 13.51 18.77 -0.05
N GLY A 313 13.59 17.45 -0.23
CA GLY A 313 14.48 16.56 0.51
C GLY A 313 14.91 15.32 -0.27
N GLU A 314 14.62 15.21 -1.57
CA GLU A 314 15.26 14.19 -2.42
C GLU A 314 16.78 14.32 -2.28
N GLY A 315 17.42 13.32 -1.66
CA GLY A 315 18.86 13.31 -1.36
C GLY A 315 19.26 13.69 0.06
N LYS A 316 18.33 13.94 1.00
CA LYS A 316 18.65 14.12 2.42
C LYS A 316 18.54 12.79 3.19
N PRO A 317 19.51 12.46 4.06
CA PRO A 317 19.40 11.31 4.96
C PRO A 317 18.15 11.39 5.84
N ARG A 318 17.52 10.24 6.07
CA ARG A 318 16.27 10.12 6.84
C ARG A 318 16.43 10.55 8.30
N GLU A 319 15.39 11.13 8.90
CA GLU A 319 15.39 11.57 10.31
C GLU A 319 15.46 10.39 11.30
N PRO A 320 16.12 10.56 12.48
CA PRO A 320 16.21 9.50 13.49
C PRO A 320 14.83 9.09 14.03
N GLY A 321 14.50 7.80 13.93
CA GLY A 321 13.28 7.23 14.53
C GLY A 321 12.11 6.98 13.56
N ALA A 322 12.30 7.27 12.28
CA ALA A 322 11.33 6.93 11.25
C ALA A 322 11.17 5.39 11.09
N PRO A 323 9.97 4.91 10.76
CA PRO A 323 9.62 3.49 10.78
C PRO A 323 10.47 2.68 9.79
N THR A 324 10.73 1.43 10.14
CA THR A 324 11.45 0.44 9.33
C THR A 324 10.58 -0.81 9.21
N LEU A 325 10.84 -1.66 8.21
CA LEU A 325 10.18 -2.98 8.14
C LEU A 325 10.61 -3.92 9.30
N ARG A 326 11.58 -3.49 10.11
CA ARG A 326 11.82 -3.98 11.47
C ARG A 326 11.01 -3.17 12.48
N LYS A 327 10.25 -3.82 13.37
CA LYS A 327 9.86 -3.16 14.64
C LYS A 327 11.10 -2.97 15.52
N LYS A 328 11.12 -1.90 16.31
CA LYS A 328 12.13 -1.71 17.36
C LYS A 328 12.01 -2.86 18.39
N PRO A 329 13.15 -3.37 18.89
CA PRO A 329 13.17 -4.41 19.93
C PRO A 329 12.51 -3.98 21.24
#